data_AF-A0A6A2XPI8-F1
#
_entry.id   AF-A0A6A2XPI8-F1
#
_cell.length_a   1.000
_cell.length_b   1.000
_cell.length_c   1.000
_cell.angle_alpha   90.00
_cell.angle_beta   90.00
_cell.angle_gamma   90.00
#
_symmetry.space_group_name_H-M   'P 1'
#
loop_
_entity.id
_entity.type
_entity.pdbx_description
1 polymer ?
#
loop_
_entity_poly.entity_id
_entity_poly.type
_entity_poly.pdbx_seq_one_letter_code
_entity_poly.pdbx_strand_id
1 'polypeptide(L)'
;MHANMSFIDCFVDPGPHGNGRYSAHMLPEVEEKDFRKGAQWFTMKRKHAMIVMADSIYYSRFRDYCKPFMDGKNCIADEHYFPTFFHLVDPGGIANWSVTHVDWSERKWHPKSYRAQDVTYELLRNITSLYQETHITSNGKGDELLQPCLWNGIRRPCFLFARKFYPETLDKLVTLLNL
;
A
#
# COMPACT_ATOMS: atom_id res chain seq x y z
N MET A 1 -9.53 -8.75 -21.16
CA MET A 1 -8.68 -9.50 -20.21
C MET A 1 -8.94 -8.94 -18.82
N HIS A 2 -9.31 -9.79 -17.86
CA HIS A 2 -9.46 -9.39 -16.46
C HIS A 2 -8.13 -9.57 -15.73
N ALA A 3 -7.82 -8.69 -14.76
CA ALA A 3 -6.71 -8.92 -13.86
C ALA A 3 -6.97 -10.18 -13.03
N ASN A 4 -6.00 -11.09 -12.95
CA ASN A 4 -6.11 -12.33 -12.16
C ASN A 4 -5.32 -12.26 -10.84
N MET A 5 -5.11 -11.05 -10.33
CA MET A 5 -4.33 -10.78 -9.11
C MET A 5 -5.09 -9.82 -8.20
N SER A 6 -4.72 -9.81 -6.92
CA SER A 6 -5.16 -8.78 -5.98
C SER A 6 -4.17 -7.62 -6.00
N PHE A 7 -4.64 -6.38 -5.91
CA PHE A 7 -3.78 -5.19 -5.83
C PHE A 7 -3.57 -4.86 -4.36
N ILE A 8 -2.62 -5.58 -3.78
CA ILE A 8 -2.10 -5.41 -2.43
C ILE A 8 -0.67 -4.91 -2.62
N ASP A 9 -0.40 -3.73 -2.09
CA ASP A 9 0.93 -3.14 -2.05
C ASP A 9 1.85 -3.95 -1.12
N CYS A 10 3.09 -4.19 -1.54
CA CYS A 10 4.02 -5.02 -0.81
C CYS A 10 5.47 -4.71 -1.19
N PHE A 11 6.20 -4.10 -0.26
CA PHE A 11 7.62 -3.79 -0.41
C PHE A 11 8.39 -3.92 0.91
N VAL A 12 9.72 -3.86 0.80
CA VAL A 12 10.64 -3.84 1.95
C VAL A 12 10.97 -2.39 2.28
N ASP A 13 10.76 -2.00 3.53
CA ASP A 13 11.19 -0.72 4.07
C ASP A 13 12.10 -1.00 5.28
N PRO A 14 13.44 -0.92 5.14
CA PRO A 14 14.37 -1.23 6.22
C PRO A 14 14.35 -0.18 7.35
N GLY A 15 13.64 0.93 7.18
CA GLY A 15 13.63 2.04 8.12
C GLY A 15 12.64 1.89 9.28
N PRO A 16 12.53 2.93 10.13
CA PRO A 16 11.69 2.94 11.32
C PRO A 16 10.18 2.80 11.05
N HIS A 17 9.71 3.10 9.83
CA HIS A 17 8.31 2.95 9.46
C HIS A 17 7.98 1.61 8.81
N GLY A 18 9.00 0.79 8.51
CA GLY A 18 8.85 -0.57 7.98
C GLY A 18 9.31 -1.61 8.99
N ASN A 19 10.40 -2.31 8.69
CA ASN A 19 11.00 -3.35 9.53
C ASN A 19 11.39 -2.86 10.93
N GLY A 20 11.64 -1.57 11.12
CA GLY A 20 11.84 -1.01 12.46
C GLY A 20 10.66 -1.28 13.42
N ARG A 21 9.46 -1.55 12.89
CA ARG A 21 8.24 -1.89 13.65
C ARG A 21 8.09 -3.40 13.93
N TYR A 22 8.95 -4.26 13.41
CA TYR A 22 8.90 -5.70 13.63
C TYR A 22 9.12 -6.05 15.11
N SER A 23 8.42 -7.08 15.61
CA SER A 23 8.61 -7.64 16.95
C SER A 23 9.09 -9.09 16.83
N ALA A 24 10.14 -9.44 17.59
CA ALA A 24 10.69 -10.79 17.62
C ALA A 24 9.69 -11.83 18.16
N HIS A 25 8.63 -11.40 18.85
CA HIS A 25 7.54 -12.27 19.29
C HIS A 25 6.69 -12.82 18.13
N MET A 26 6.86 -12.32 16.90
CA MET A 26 6.22 -12.87 15.72
C MET A 26 6.91 -14.16 15.20
N LEU A 27 8.10 -14.49 15.73
CA LEU A 27 8.75 -15.77 15.47
C LEU A 27 7.98 -16.95 16.11
N PRO A 28 8.05 -18.15 15.50
CA PRO A 28 8.70 -18.46 14.23
C PRO A 28 7.83 -18.18 13.00
N GLU A 29 6.54 -17.83 13.18
CA GLU A 29 5.58 -17.77 12.08
C GLU A 29 5.91 -16.66 11.05
N VAL A 30 6.40 -15.51 11.51
CA VAL A 30 6.86 -14.42 10.65
C VAL A 30 8.28 -14.07 11.01
N GLU A 31 9.22 -14.37 10.13
CA GLU A 31 10.60 -13.89 10.26
C GLU A 31 10.71 -12.43 9.83
N GLU A 32 11.68 -11.70 10.39
CA GLU A 32 11.90 -10.28 10.06
C GLU A 32 12.15 -10.07 8.55
N LYS A 33 12.86 -11.00 7.91
CA LYS A 33 13.14 -10.96 6.46
C LYS A 33 11.87 -11.03 5.60
N ASP A 34 10.78 -11.55 6.15
CA ASP A 34 9.51 -11.72 5.46
C ASP A 34 8.50 -10.63 5.83
N PHE A 35 8.79 -9.82 6.85
CA PHE A 35 7.99 -8.66 7.22
C PHE A 35 7.99 -7.63 6.08
N ARG A 36 6.80 -7.24 5.62
CA ARG A 36 6.59 -6.30 4.51
C ARG A 36 5.77 -5.11 4.96
N LYS A 37 5.91 -4.02 4.21
CA LYS A 37 5.09 -2.82 4.30
C LYS A 37 4.24 -2.69 3.04
N GLY A 38 3.10 -2.02 3.16
CA GLY A 38 2.26 -1.65 2.04
C GLY A 38 1.18 -0.62 2.43
N ALA A 39 0.39 -0.22 1.45
CA ALA A 39 -0.75 0.66 1.62
C ALA A 39 -1.91 0.01 2.41
N GLN A 40 -2.58 0.82 3.24
CA GLN A 40 -3.84 0.45 3.91
C GLN A 40 -5.01 0.26 2.93
N TRP A 41 -4.90 0.83 1.72
CA TRP A 41 -5.92 0.77 0.67
C TRP A 41 -5.54 -0.30 -0.35
N PHE A 42 -6.36 -1.33 -0.46
CA PHE A 42 -6.12 -2.48 -1.31
C PHE A 42 -7.39 -2.90 -2.04
N THR A 43 -7.23 -3.70 -3.08
CA THR A 43 -8.34 -4.47 -3.64
C THR A 43 -7.94 -5.94 -3.71
N MET A 44 -8.86 -6.82 -3.37
CA MET A 44 -8.59 -8.26 -3.35
C MET A 44 -9.71 -9.06 -3.99
N LYS A 45 -9.32 -10.12 -4.70
CA LYS A 45 -10.27 -11.08 -5.26
C LYS A 45 -10.88 -11.94 -4.15
N ARG A 46 -12.09 -12.46 -4.38
CA ARG A 46 -12.82 -13.32 -3.43
C ARG A 46 -11.96 -14.45 -2.86
N LYS A 47 -11.13 -15.10 -3.69
CA LYS A 47 -10.21 -16.17 -3.23
C LYS A 47 -9.29 -15.68 -2.10
N HIS A 48 -8.68 -14.50 -2.24
CA HIS A 48 -7.78 -13.95 -1.22
C HIS A 48 -8.54 -13.55 0.05
N ALA A 49 -9.75 -13.01 -0.09
CA ALA A 49 -10.60 -12.72 1.07
C ALA A 49 -10.92 -14.00 1.87
N MET A 50 -11.23 -15.11 1.20
CA MET A 50 -11.46 -16.39 1.88
C MET A 50 -10.21 -16.92 2.59
N ILE A 51 -9.02 -16.74 1.98
CA ILE A 51 -7.74 -17.12 2.58
C ILE A 51 -7.48 -16.31 3.86
N VAL A 52 -7.72 -14.99 3.82
CA VAL A 52 -7.62 -14.11 5.01
C VAL A 52 -8.57 -14.54 6.11
N MET A 53 -9.83 -14.84 5.78
CA MET A 53 -10.83 -15.28 6.76
C MET A 53 -10.47 -16.62 7.41
N ALA A 54 -9.69 -17.46 6.71
CA ALA A 54 -9.23 -18.74 7.22
C ALA A 54 -7.90 -18.63 8.00
N ASP A 55 -7.21 -17.49 7.96
CA ASP A 55 -5.93 -17.33 8.64
C ASP A 55 -6.11 -17.09 10.14
N SER A 56 -5.70 -18.07 10.92
CA SER A 56 -5.57 -17.96 12.38
C SER A 56 -4.13 -17.84 12.84
N ILE A 57 -3.15 -18.19 11.99
CA ILE A 57 -1.74 -18.33 12.38
C ILE A 57 -1.06 -16.97 12.29
N TYR A 58 -0.99 -16.39 11.08
CA TYR A 58 -0.28 -15.13 10.88
C TYR A 58 -1.07 -13.97 11.48
N TYR A 59 -2.39 -13.94 11.28
CA TYR A 59 -3.27 -12.96 11.91
C TYR A 59 -3.06 -12.88 13.42
N SER A 60 -2.89 -14.01 14.13
CA SER A 60 -2.63 -13.98 15.58
C SER A 60 -1.36 -13.21 15.93
N ARG A 61 -0.29 -13.33 15.14
CA ARG A 61 0.97 -12.61 15.37
C ARG A 61 0.79 -11.11 15.22
N PHE A 62 0.10 -10.67 14.16
CA PHE A 62 -0.19 -9.26 13.94
C PHE A 62 -1.16 -8.71 14.98
N ARG A 63 -2.23 -9.45 15.29
CA ARG A 63 -3.20 -9.10 16.32
C ARG A 63 -2.54 -8.93 17.67
N ASP A 64 -1.57 -9.77 18.03
CA ASP A 64 -1.02 -9.80 19.39
C ASP A 64 0.21 -8.89 19.55
N TYR A 65 1.06 -8.81 18.51
CA TYR A 65 2.38 -8.16 18.59
C TYR A 65 2.56 -6.95 17.65
N CYS A 66 1.67 -6.71 16.69
CA CYS A 66 1.68 -5.48 15.89
C CYS A 66 0.72 -4.43 16.47
N LYS A 67 1.10 -3.82 17.60
CA LYS A 67 0.27 -2.84 18.33
C LYS A 67 1.02 -1.53 18.58
N PRO A 68 0.30 -0.45 18.92
CA PRO A 68 0.91 0.75 19.48
C PRO A 68 1.71 0.41 20.76
N PHE A 69 2.89 0.99 20.87
CA PHE A 69 3.82 0.89 22.02
C PHE A 69 4.29 -0.53 22.41
N MET A 70 4.07 -1.55 21.58
CA MET A 70 4.61 -2.90 21.82
C MET A 70 6.14 -2.86 21.70
N ASP A 71 6.85 -3.30 22.74
CA ASP A 71 8.33 -3.27 22.81
C ASP A 71 8.93 -1.87 22.53
N GLY A 72 8.21 -0.80 22.89
CA GLY A 72 8.62 0.59 22.61
C GLY A 72 8.46 1.00 21.14
N LYS A 73 7.85 0.16 20.31
CA LYS A 73 7.60 0.39 18.89
C LYS A 73 6.11 0.64 18.66
N ASN A 74 5.80 1.47 17.67
CA ASN A 74 4.44 1.60 17.17
C ASN A 74 4.33 0.74 15.91
N CYS A 75 3.57 -0.34 15.95
CA CYS A 75 3.27 -1.14 14.76
C CYS A 75 1.86 -0.85 14.23
N ILE A 76 1.70 -0.82 12.90
CA ILE A 76 0.43 -0.53 12.22
C ILE A 76 0.02 -1.77 11.42
N ALA A 77 -0.85 -2.59 12.00
CA ALA A 77 -1.22 -3.88 11.39
C ALA A 77 -1.80 -3.71 9.97
N ASP A 78 -2.58 -2.66 9.74
CA ASP A 78 -3.19 -2.36 8.43
C ASP A 78 -2.17 -2.11 7.31
N GLU A 79 -0.94 -1.70 7.65
CA GLU A 79 0.16 -1.47 6.69
C GLU A 79 1.11 -2.66 6.57
N HIS A 80 0.95 -3.71 7.40
CA HIS A 80 1.94 -4.80 7.49
C HIS A 80 1.35 -6.20 7.37
N TYR A 81 0.11 -6.44 7.82
CA TYR A 81 -0.48 -7.77 7.84
C TYR A 81 -0.65 -8.34 6.43
N PHE A 82 -1.47 -7.71 5.57
CA PHE A 82 -1.68 -8.23 4.22
C PHE A 82 -0.43 -8.29 3.34
N PRO A 83 0.44 -7.26 3.33
CA PRO A 83 1.70 -7.33 2.58
C PRO A 83 2.55 -8.53 3.02
N THR A 84 2.71 -8.73 4.32
CA THR A 84 3.53 -9.84 4.86
C THR A 84 2.88 -11.19 4.61
N PHE A 85 1.59 -11.31 4.91
CA PHE A 85 0.85 -12.56 4.80
C PHE A 85 0.81 -13.07 3.36
N PHE A 86 0.50 -12.20 2.39
CA PHE A 86 0.48 -12.61 0.99
C PHE A 86 1.87 -12.77 0.39
N HIS A 87 2.89 -12.07 0.90
CA HIS A 87 4.28 -12.36 0.53
C HIS A 87 4.68 -13.81 0.89
N LEU A 88 4.21 -14.31 2.04
CA LEU A 88 4.47 -15.67 2.50
C LEU A 88 3.61 -16.72 1.80
N VAL A 89 2.32 -16.45 1.60
CA VAL A 89 1.33 -17.47 1.22
C VAL A 89 1.04 -17.51 -0.29
N ASP A 90 1.01 -16.37 -0.98
CA ASP A 90 0.71 -16.31 -2.43
C ASP A 90 1.38 -15.08 -3.09
N PRO A 91 2.72 -15.00 -3.11
CA PRO A 91 3.43 -13.82 -3.61
C PRO A 91 3.19 -13.57 -5.10
N GLY A 92 2.88 -14.62 -5.88
CA GLY A 92 2.50 -14.49 -7.30
C GLY A 92 1.03 -14.11 -7.50
N GLY A 93 0.21 -14.15 -6.46
CA GLY A 93 -1.21 -13.80 -6.50
C GLY A 93 -1.51 -12.32 -6.26
N ILE A 94 -0.51 -11.53 -5.85
CA ILE A 94 -0.62 -10.09 -5.59
C ILE A 94 0.22 -9.27 -6.57
N ALA A 95 -0.14 -8.00 -6.72
CA ALA A 95 0.52 -7.09 -7.66
C ALA A 95 1.78 -6.41 -7.10
N ASN A 96 1.95 -6.38 -5.76
CA ASN A 96 2.94 -5.59 -5.02
C ASN A 96 2.77 -4.06 -5.16
N TRP A 97 1.60 -3.61 -5.58
CA TRP A 97 1.24 -2.19 -5.70
C TRP A 97 -0.29 -2.03 -5.56
N SER A 98 -0.76 -0.80 -5.27
CA SER A 98 -2.18 -0.50 -5.06
C SER A 98 -2.80 0.28 -6.23
N VAL A 99 -4.07 0.00 -6.54
CA VAL A 99 -4.85 0.81 -7.51
C VAL A 99 -5.26 2.18 -6.98
N THR A 100 -4.78 2.58 -5.81
CA THR A 100 -5.07 3.89 -5.18
C THR A 100 -3.84 4.78 -5.20
N HIS A 101 -3.86 5.84 -6.00
CA HIS A 101 -2.81 6.87 -6.01
C HIS A 101 -2.76 7.61 -4.67
N VAL A 102 -1.56 7.80 -4.16
CA VAL A 102 -1.29 8.56 -2.95
C VAL A 102 -0.05 9.43 -3.16
N ASP A 103 -0.13 10.71 -2.78
CA ASP A 103 0.99 11.64 -2.90
C ASP A 103 1.80 11.71 -1.60
N TRP A 104 2.97 11.06 -1.62
CA TRP A 104 3.94 11.04 -0.53
C TRP A 104 5.07 12.06 -0.68
N SER A 105 4.97 13.02 -1.61
CA SER A 105 6.02 14.00 -1.88
C SER A 105 6.42 14.84 -0.65
N GLU A 106 5.50 15.03 0.31
CA GLU A 106 5.78 15.74 1.57
C GLU A 106 6.55 14.93 2.61
N ARG A 107 6.67 13.60 2.43
CA ARG A 107 7.42 12.69 3.33
C ARG A 107 7.03 12.79 4.81
N LYS A 108 5.74 13.03 5.07
CA LYS A 108 5.14 13.05 6.42
C LYS A 108 4.50 11.70 6.75
N TRP A 109 4.02 11.56 7.98
CA TRP A 109 3.22 10.42 8.45
C TRP A 109 1.90 10.21 7.69
N HIS A 110 1.42 11.26 7.03
CA HIS A 110 0.22 11.23 6.21
C HIS A 110 0.53 11.80 4.82
N PRO A 111 -0.14 11.31 3.78
CA PRO A 111 0.08 11.82 2.44
C PRO A 111 -0.49 13.23 2.28
N LYS A 112 0.01 13.93 1.26
CA LYS A 112 -0.46 15.26 0.88
C LYS A 112 -1.98 15.24 0.64
N SER A 113 -2.64 16.29 1.10
CA SER A 113 -4.06 16.53 0.82
C SER A 113 -4.20 17.61 -0.24
N TYR A 114 -4.75 17.25 -1.40
CA TYR A 114 -5.05 18.17 -2.49
C TYR A 114 -6.19 19.12 -2.09
N ARG A 115 -5.95 20.42 -2.28
CA ARG A 115 -6.94 21.49 -2.15
C ARG A 115 -7.58 21.80 -3.50
N ALA A 116 -8.63 22.62 -3.50
CA ALA A 116 -9.33 22.98 -4.74
C ALA A 116 -8.39 23.57 -5.82
N GLN A 117 -7.37 24.34 -5.42
CA GLN A 117 -6.38 24.90 -6.36
C GLN A 117 -5.45 23.86 -6.99
N ASP A 118 -5.20 22.74 -6.30
CA ASP A 118 -4.34 21.68 -6.80
C ASP A 118 -5.06 20.80 -7.83
N VAL A 119 -6.40 20.73 -7.77
CA VAL A 119 -7.23 19.93 -8.68
C VAL A 119 -7.33 20.62 -10.04
N THR A 120 -6.52 20.15 -10.97
CA THR A 120 -6.46 20.59 -12.37
C THR A 120 -6.64 19.40 -13.32
N TYR A 121 -7.01 19.66 -14.58
CA TYR A 121 -7.03 18.64 -15.63
C TYR A 121 -5.67 17.95 -15.78
N GLU A 122 -4.58 18.72 -15.68
CA GLU A 122 -3.22 18.18 -15.77
C GLU A 122 -2.90 17.23 -14.62
N LEU A 123 -3.28 17.56 -13.38
CA LEU A 123 -3.11 16.64 -12.24
C LEU A 123 -3.79 15.30 -12.51
N LEU A 124 -5.07 15.32 -12.92
CA LEU A 124 -5.84 14.10 -13.17
C LEU A 124 -5.27 13.30 -14.34
N ARG A 125 -4.86 13.98 -15.42
CA ARG A 125 -4.18 13.35 -16.56
C ARG A 125 -2.86 12.70 -16.15
N ASN A 126 -2.09 13.34 -15.28
CA ASN A 126 -0.83 12.81 -14.80
C ASN A 126 -1.07 11.55 -13.96
N ILE A 127 -1.97 11.59 -12.98
CA ILE A 127 -2.30 10.43 -12.13
C ILE A 127 -2.77 9.24 -12.97
N THR A 128 -3.66 9.48 -13.95
CA THR A 128 -4.21 8.43 -14.82
C THR A 128 -3.24 7.90 -15.87
N SER A 129 -2.07 8.51 -16.03
CA SER A 129 -1.02 8.07 -16.97
C SER A 129 0.25 7.55 -16.30
N LEU A 130 0.24 7.35 -14.97
CA LEU A 130 1.33 6.68 -14.26
C LEU A 130 1.30 5.17 -14.51
N TYR A 131 2.43 4.62 -14.94
CA TYR A 131 2.62 3.18 -15.19
C TYR A 131 3.60 2.52 -14.22
N GLN A 132 3.95 3.22 -13.14
CA GLN A 132 4.76 2.73 -12.03
C GLN A 132 4.32 3.40 -10.74
N GLU A 133 4.36 2.67 -9.64
CA GLU A 133 4.22 3.18 -8.28
C GLU A 133 5.62 3.42 -7.68
N THR A 134 5.78 4.50 -6.94
CA THR A 134 7.02 4.83 -6.23
C THR A 134 6.82 4.62 -4.74
N HIS A 135 7.55 3.68 -4.15
CA HIS A 135 7.63 3.53 -2.70
C HIS A 135 8.84 4.31 -2.19
N ILE A 136 8.67 5.01 -1.07
CA ILE A 136 9.76 5.74 -0.43
C ILE A 136 10.07 5.02 0.89
N THR A 137 11.29 4.51 1.04
CA THR A 137 11.71 3.89 2.30
C THR A 137 11.87 4.95 3.39
N SER A 138 11.78 4.53 4.64
CA SER A 138 11.91 5.43 5.79
C SER A 138 13.33 5.52 6.34
N ASN A 139 14.31 4.87 5.71
CA ASN A 139 15.69 4.85 6.18
C ASN A 139 16.47 6.08 5.69
N GLY A 140 17.20 6.75 6.58
CA GLY A 140 18.02 7.91 6.23
C GLY A 140 17.24 9.00 5.49
N LYS A 141 17.63 9.29 4.23
CA LYS A 141 16.95 10.26 3.37
C LYS A 141 15.77 9.65 2.58
N GLY A 142 15.51 8.36 2.68
CA GLY A 142 14.47 7.65 1.96
C GLY A 142 14.85 7.33 0.52
N ASP A 143 15.02 6.05 0.23
CA ASP A 143 15.29 5.53 -1.11
C ASP A 143 13.98 5.33 -1.87
N GLU A 144 14.00 5.63 -3.17
CA GLU A 144 12.86 5.40 -4.05
C GLU A 144 12.95 4.00 -4.67
N LEU A 145 11.92 3.19 -4.43
CA LEU A 145 11.74 1.89 -5.03
C LEU A 145 10.64 2.01 -6.09
N LEU A 146 10.95 1.64 -7.32
CA LEU A 146 10.00 1.71 -8.44
C LEU A 146 9.35 0.35 -8.67
N GLN A 147 8.03 0.31 -8.57
CA GLN A 147 7.23 -0.88 -8.86
C GLN A 147 6.48 -0.69 -10.18
N PRO A 148 6.84 -1.40 -11.26
CA PRO A 148 6.10 -1.31 -12.50
C PRO A 148 4.69 -1.88 -12.36
N CYS A 149 3.70 -1.19 -12.93
CA CYS A 149 2.30 -1.60 -12.89
C CYS A 149 2.01 -2.56 -14.04
N LEU A 150 2.17 -3.86 -13.75
CA LEU A 150 1.97 -4.94 -14.70
C LEU A 150 0.66 -5.67 -14.41
N TRP A 151 -0.19 -5.78 -15.43
CA TRP A 151 -1.42 -6.54 -15.41
C TRP A 151 -1.21 -7.77 -16.27
N ASN A 152 -1.02 -8.93 -15.63
CA ASN A 152 -0.66 -10.19 -16.30
C ASN A 152 0.55 -10.02 -17.25
N GLY A 153 1.59 -9.31 -16.79
CA GLY A 153 2.83 -9.05 -17.55
C GLY A 153 2.75 -7.88 -18.55
N ILE A 154 1.57 -7.27 -18.74
CA ILE A 154 1.39 -6.13 -19.65
C ILE A 154 1.38 -4.83 -18.84
N ARG A 155 2.19 -3.84 -19.25
CA ARG A 155 2.22 -2.52 -18.63
C ARG A 155 0.88 -1.81 -18.82
N ARG A 156 0.29 -1.33 -17.71
CA ARG A 156 -0.98 -0.57 -17.70
C ARG A 156 -0.88 0.59 -16.71
N PRO A 157 -1.73 1.63 -16.84
CA PRO A 157 -1.82 2.65 -15.81
C PRO A 157 -2.14 2.01 -14.45
N CYS A 158 -1.52 2.52 -13.39
CA CYS A 158 -1.66 1.94 -12.06
C CYS A 158 -3.05 2.23 -11.48
N PHE A 159 -3.44 3.50 -11.45
CA PHE A 159 -4.41 3.98 -10.48
C PHE A 159 -5.83 4.08 -11.05
N LEU A 160 -6.78 3.57 -10.27
CA LEU A 160 -8.22 3.71 -10.48
C LEU A 160 -8.85 4.68 -9.46
N PHE A 161 -8.24 4.77 -8.27
CA PHE A 161 -8.64 5.65 -7.18
C PHE A 161 -7.49 6.59 -6.85
N ALA A 162 -7.80 7.68 -6.14
CA ALA A 162 -6.78 8.60 -5.63
C ALA A 162 -7.21 9.19 -4.29
N ARG A 163 -6.23 9.51 -3.45
CA ARG A 163 -6.39 10.24 -2.19
C ARG A 163 -5.12 11.06 -1.88
N LYS A 164 -5.16 12.09 -1.04
CA LYS A 164 -6.30 12.59 -0.24
C LYS A 164 -6.77 13.92 -0.81
N PHE A 165 -8.07 14.11 -0.88
CA PHE A 165 -8.69 15.35 -1.35
C PHE A 165 -9.49 15.96 -0.20
N TYR A 166 -9.41 17.28 -0.05
CA TYR A 166 -10.26 17.98 0.92
C TYR A 166 -11.71 18.10 0.41
N PRO A 167 -12.72 18.26 1.29
CA PRO A 167 -14.12 18.37 0.87
C PRO A 167 -14.37 19.46 -0.19
N GLU A 168 -13.66 20.60 -0.13
CA GLU A 168 -13.81 21.69 -1.11
C GLU A 168 -13.40 21.33 -2.54
N THR A 169 -12.79 20.17 -2.79
CA THR A 169 -12.44 19.74 -4.15
C THR A 169 -13.60 19.12 -4.91
N LEU A 170 -14.73 18.82 -4.24
CA LEU A 170 -15.82 18.00 -4.80
C LEU A 170 -16.30 18.54 -6.15
N ASP A 171 -16.72 19.80 -6.23
CA ASP A 171 -17.30 20.38 -7.44
C ASP A 171 -16.32 20.36 -8.62
N LYS A 172 -15.04 20.62 -8.36
CA LYS A 172 -13.99 20.56 -9.38
C LYS A 172 -13.75 19.14 -9.87
N LEU A 173 -13.68 18.16 -8.96
CA LEU A 173 -13.49 16.76 -9.32
C LEU A 173 -14.66 16.25 -10.17
N VAL A 174 -15.90 16.53 -9.75
CA VAL A 174 -17.11 16.15 -10.50
C VAL A 174 -17.11 16.79 -11.88
N THR A 175 -16.75 18.07 -11.98
CA THR A 175 -16.70 18.78 -13.28
C THR A 175 -15.66 18.17 -14.22
N LEU A 176 -14.46 17.86 -13.73
CA LEU A 176 -13.37 17.35 -14.55
C LEU A 176 -13.50 15.86 -14.90
N LEU A 177 -14.21 15.06 -14.10
CA LEU A 177 -14.40 13.62 -14.31
C LEU A 177 -15.67 13.29 -15.13
N ASN A 178 -16.58 14.24 -15.31
CA ASN A 178 -17.79 14.09 -16.12
C ASN A 178 -17.62 14.50 -17.60
N LEU A 179 -16.39 14.78 -18.03
CA LEU A 179 -16.01 15.09 -19.40
C LEU A 179 -15.26 13.92 -20.04
#